data_AF-A0A933EUR4-F1
#
_entry.id   AF-A0A933EUR4-F1
#
_cell.length_a   1.000
_cell.length_b   1.000
_cell.length_c   1.000
_cell.angle_alpha   90.00
_cell.angle_beta   90.00
_cell.angle_gamma   90.00
#
_symmetry.space_group_name_H-M   'P 1'
#
loop_
_entity.id
_entity.type
_entity.pdbx_description
1 polymer ?
#
loop_
_entity_poly.entity_id
_entity_poly.type
_entity_poly.pdbx_seq_one_letter_code
_entity_poly.pdbx_strand_id
1 'polypeptide(L)'
;MGQDQRNQARQDGGDTVQCGACGAANPEGSQVCAFCGAPLPPVSPTSLGVFGPSRIGRELRPMGAGDILDEAIRLYRHNFRTFVGIVAVLQVPILLLQMIQLAIVGPNILDFSRLGRSSEPLPGSLIFGSVSSLALGGLSFLAFLFIEAALAAAISERYLGRRITVGRAYRATISCFWRMLGTVLVTGLILIFLAITIVFIPAAVFFGIRWAFVVQAIAIERAGVRRALFRSSRLVKGSWWRVLAIVILAAILQLMVAGLPASMIGAVLGGAAMLLSPGGLFAFSVVNTLVGSVFGILAAPLIPIIATLLYYDLRVRNEGFDLQVLAERLAQARVQAGEGQT
;
A
#
# COMPACT_ATOMS: atom_id res chain seq x y z
N MET A 1 55.83 19.80 34.00
CA MET A 1 54.37 19.61 34.14
C MET A 1 53.59 20.79 33.52
N GLY A 2 53.87 21.19 32.27
CA GLY A 2 53.30 22.42 31.71
C GLY A 2 52.96 22.38 30.21
N GLN A 3 53.00 21.21 29.57
CA GLN A 3 52.72 21.07 28.14
C GLN A 3 51.47 20.22 27.82
N ASP A 4 50.92 19.47 28.79
CA ASP A 4 49.74 18.62 28.55
C ASP A 4 48.40 19.37 28.52
N GLN A 5 48.30 20.56 29.11
CA GLN A 5 47.02 21.30 29.13
C GLN A 5 46.73 22.09 27.84
N ARG A 6 47.73 22.37 26.99
CA ARG A 6 47.50 23.13 25.75
C ARG A 6 46.92 22.30 24.60
N ASN A 7 47.01 20.97 24.67
CA ASN A 7 46.49 20.09 23.62
C ASN A 7 45.09 19.52 23.92
N GLN A 8 44.56 19.70 25.13
CA GLN A 8 43.19 19.26 25.49
C GLN A 8 42.10 20.26 25.09
N ALA A 9 42.42 21.54 24.86
CA ALA A 9 41.42 22.55 24.49
C ALA A 9 41.06 22.60 22.99
N ARG A 10 41.53 21.63 22.19
CA ARG A 10 41.33 21.59 20.71
C ARG A 10 40.40 20.47 20.24
N GLN A 11 39.75 19.76 21.15
CA GLN A 11 38.93 18.59 20.85
C GLN A 11 37.47 18.64 21.34
N ASP A 12 36.99 19.79 21.80
CA ASP A 12 35.56 20.01 21.99
C ASP A 12 35.03 20.71 20.74
N GLY A 13 34.61 19.92 19.76
CA GLY A 13 33.85 20.38 18.59
C GLY A 13 32.45 20.85 18.99
N GLY A 14 32.37 21.83 19.89
CA GLY A 14 31.15 22.56 20.18
C GLY A 14 30.86 23.47 19.01
N ASP A 15 29.68 23.32 18.43
CA ASP A 15 29.21 24.15 17.33
C ASP A 15 29.31 25.64 17.74
N THR A 16 30.01 26.45 16.93
CA THR A 16 30.21 27.89 17.19
C THR A 16 29.40 28.73 16.22
N VAL A 17 28.77 29.80 16.70
CA VAL A 17 28.03 30.75 15.86
C VAL A 17 28.93 31.94 15.51
N GLN A 18 29.07 32.23 14.21
CA GLN A 18 29.80 33.41 13.76
C GLN A 18 28.93 34.66 13.77
N CYS A 19 29.51 35.76 14.26
CA CYS A 19 28.85 37.06 14.24
C CYS A 19 28.84 37.65 12.83
N GLY A 20 27.66 37.93 12.28
CA GLY A 20 27.52 38.57 10.96
C GLY A 20 28.06 40.00 10.87
N ALA A 21 28.28 40.69 12.00
CA ALA A 21 28.77 42.05 12.03
C ALA A 21 30.30 42.16 12.10
N CYS A 22 30.97 41.28 12.86
CA CYS A 22 32.42 41.37 13.08
C CYS A 22 33.20 40.08 12.76
N GLY A 23 32.52 38.99 12.43
CA GLY A 23 33.14 37.69 12.13
C GLY A 23 33.66 36.91 13.34
N ALA A 24 33.52 37.43 14.57
CA ALA A 24 33.97 36.73 15.77
C ALA A 24 33.15 35.44 16.00
N ALA A 25 33.84 34.36 16.40
CA ALA A 25 33.21 33.11 16.82
C ALA A 25 32.70 33.25 18.25
N ASN A 26 31.46 32.80 18.50
CA ASN A 26 30.84 32.81 19.81
C ASN A 26 30.35 31.38 20.15
N PRO A 27 30.28 31.00 21.43
CA PRO A 27 29.67 29.74 21.85
C PRO A 27 28.22 29.63 21.37
N GLU A 28 27.76 28.42 21.05
CA GLU A 28 26.35 28.18 20.76
C GLU A 28 25.45 28.63 21.93
N GLY A 29 24.30 29.24 21.61
CA GLY A 29 23.36 29.79 22.60
C GLY A 29 23.63 31.24 23.04
N SER A 30 24.73 31.85 22.60
CA SER A 30 25.03 33.27 22.87
C SER A 30 24.00 34.19 22.19
N GLN A 31 23.32 35.06 22.95
CA GLN A 31 22.34 36.01 22.40
C GLN A 31 22.99 37.29 21.83
N VAL A 32 24.19 37.62 22.31
CA VAL A 32 24.96 38.80 21.91
C VAL A 32 26.41 38.41 21.67
N CYS A 33 27.05 39.07 20.71
CA CYS A 33 28.45 38.82 20.41
C CYS A 33 29.34 39.36 21.53
N ALA A 34 30.22 38.51 22.06
CA ALA A 34 31.15 38.87 23.13
C ALA A 34 32.20 39.92 22.69
N PHE A 35 32.45 40.06 21.39
CA PHE A 35 33.45 40.99 20.85
C PHE A 35 32.88 42.37 20.52
N CYS A 36 31.78 42.44 19.79
CA CYS A 36 31.23 43.71 19.29
C CYS A 36 29.87 44.11 19.90
N GLY A 37 29.26 43.26 20.73
CA GLY A 37 27.94 43.51 21.32
C GLY A 37 26.76 43.44 20.35
N ALA A 38 26.98 43.12 19.07
CA ALA A 38 25.89 42.96 18.11
C ALA A 38 25.01 41.74 18.48
N PRO A 39 23.67 41.83 18.29
CA PRO A 39 22.78 40.70 18.49
C PRO A 39 23.13 39.58 17.52
N LEU A 40 23.26 38.36 18.03
CA LEU A 40 23.44 37.16 17.22
C LEU A 40 22.07 36.62 16.79
N PRO A 41 21.97 35.99 15.60
CA PRO A 41 20.70 35.41 15.17
C PRO A 41 20.24 34.37 16.22
N PRO A 42 18.95 34.36 16.61
CA PRO A 42 18.45 33.38 17.56
C PRO A 42 18.71 31.99 16.99
N VAL A 43 19.44 31.16 17.75
CA VAL A 43 19.58 29.74 17.44
C VAL A 43 18.17 29.17 17.49
N SER A 44 17.56 28.91 16.34
CA SER A 44 16.32 28.15 16.30
C SER A 44 16.63 26.79 16.95
N PRO A 45 15.74 26.20 17.76
CA PRO A 45 15.96 24.90 18.39
C PRO A 45 15.93 23.73 17.38
N THR A 46 16.43 23.96 16.16
CA THR A 46 16.48 23.02 15.05
C THR A 46 17.83 22.30 14.94
N SER A 47 18.80 22.56 15.84
CA SER A 47 20.10 21.87 15.85
C SER A 47 20.34 20.91 17.02
N LEU A 48 19.38 20.74 17.96
CA LEU A 48 19.34 19.47 18.68
C LEU A 48 19.23 18.37 17.62
N GLY A 49 20.20 17.46 17.60
CA GLY A 49 20.26 16.28 16.74
C GLY A 49 19.11 15.29 16.99
N VAL A 50 17.88 15.79 17.00
CA VAL A 50 16.70 15.04 16.65
C VAL A 50 16.92 14.67 15.19
N PHE A 51 17.34 13.42 14.97
CA PHE A 51 17.07 12.73 13.72
C PHE A 51 15.67 13.14 13.28
N GLY A 52 15.59 14.04 12.30
CA GLY A 52 14.31 14.62 11.91
C GLY A 52 13.36 13.46 11.63
N PRO A 53 12.15 13.42 12.23
CA PRO A 53 11.24 12.34 11.96
C PRO A 53 11.05 12.31 10.46
N SER A 54 11.38 11.16 9.87
CA SER A 54 11.30 10.86 8.44
C SER A 54 10.15 11.64 7.77
N ARG A 55 10.51 12.60 6.91
CA ARG A 55 9.62 13.61 6.29
C ARG A 55 8.58 13.06 5.29
N ILE A 56 7.93 11.93 5.56
CA ILE A 56 6.84 11.39 4.72
C ILE A 56 5.70 10.80 5.56
N GLY A 57 5.54 11.28 6.79
CA GLY A 57 4.33 11.10 7.58
C GLY A 57 3.90 12.47 8.04
N ARG A 58 2.98 13.11 7.32
CA ARG A 58 2.24 14.27 7.83
C ARG A 58 1.71 13.89 9.22
N GLU A 59 1.75 14.82 10.19
CA GLU A 59 1.03 14.68 11.47
C GLU A 59 -0.35 14.09 11.22
N LEU A 60 -0.84 13.22 12.12
CA LEU A 60 -2.04 12.42 11.96
C LEU A 60 -3.30 13.29 11.99
N ARG A 61 -3.40 14.23 11.06
CA ARG A 61 -4.49 15.18 10.90
C ARG A 61 -5.59 14.55 10.05
N PRO A 62 -6.85 14.98 10.22
CA PRO A 62 -7.93 14.60 9.32
C PRO A 62 -7.57 14.99 7.88
N MET A 63 -7.62 14.02 6.97
CA MET A 63 -7.27 14.19 5.56
C MET A 63 -8.53 14.47 4.73
N GLY A 64 -8.47 15.35 3.75
CA GLY A 64 -9.49 15.42 2.68
C GLY A 64 -9.40 14.23 1.72
N ALA A 65 -10.34 14.12 0.77
CA ALA A 65 -10.24 13.11 -0.28
C ALA A 65 -9.02 13.34 -1.21
N GLY A 66 -8.75 14.62 -1.55
CA GLY A 66 -7.56 15.01 -2.31
C GLY A 66 -6.26 14.73 -1.55
N ASP A 67 -6.21 15.03 -0.25
CA ASP A 67 -5.04 14.73 0.59
C ASP A 67 -4.70 13.23 0.61
N ILE A 68 -5.72 12.36 0.68
CA ILE A 68 -5.51 10.90 0.66
C ILE A 68 -4.89 10.47 -0.67
N LEU A 69 -5.35 11.04 -1.79
CA LEU A 69 -4.84 10.70 -3.12
C LEU A 69 -3.41 11.24 -3.32
N ASP A 70 -3.16 12.50 -2.95
CA ASP A 70 -1.83 13.12 -3.03
C ASP A 70 -0.82 12.36 -2.19
N GLU A 71 -1.21 11.97 -0.97
CA GLU A 71 -0.36 11.17 -0.09
C GLU A 71 -0.18 9.76 -0.65
N ALA A 72 -1.21 9.14 -1.23
CA ALA A 72 -1.09 7.82 -1.85
C ALA A 72 -0.07 7.83 -3.00
N ILE A 73 -0.14 8.84 -3.89
CA ILE A 73 0.78 9.00 -5.02
C ILE A 73 2.21 9.26 -4.51
N ARG A 74 2.36 10.12 -3.49
CA ARG A 74 3.66 10.40 -2.86
C ARG A 74 4.26 9.14 -2.23
N LEU A 75 3.45 8.38 -1.50
CA LEU A 75 3.84 7.14 -0.84
C LEU A 75 4.30 6.11 -1.86
N TYR A 76 3.51 5.95 -2.93
CA TYR A 76 3.77 5.03 -4.04
C TYR A 76 5.05 5.38 -4.78
N ARG A 77 5.23 6.64 -5.23
CA ARG A 77 6.41 7.07 -5.98
C ARG A 77 7.71 6.89 -5.19
N HIS A 78 7.69 7.22 -3.89
CA HIS A 78 8.89 7.11 -3.07
C HIS A 78 9.28 5.65 -2.76
N ASN A 79 8.31 4.72 -2.77
CA ASN A 79 8.53 3.30 -2.44
C ASN A 79 8.17 2.36 -3.59
N PHE A 80 8.22 2.87 -4.83
CA PHE A 80 7.75 2.17 -6.02
C PHE A 80 8.36 0.78 -6.14
N ARG A 81 9.69 0.67 -6.00
CA ARG A 81 10.41 -0.62 -6.11
C ARG A 81 9.96 -1.63 -5.07
N THR A 82 9.72 -1.20 -3.83
CA THR A 82 9.32 -2.10 -2.75
C THR A 82 7.88 -2.55 -2.91
N PHE A 83 6.97 -1.66 -3.26
CA PHE A 83 5.56 -2.02 -3.47
C PHE A 83 5.35 -2.89 -4.71
N VAL A 84 5.94 -2.52 -5.85
CA VAL A 84 5.91 -3.36 -7.06
C VAL A 84 6.64 -4.68 -6.80
N GLY A 85 7.73 -4.67 -6.05
CA GLY A 85 8.44 -5.89 -5.64
C GLY A 85 7.56 -6.83 -4.80
N ILE A 86 6.77 -6.29 -3.86
CA ILE A 86 5.80 -7.09 -3.08
C ILE A 86 4.79 -7.77 -4.01
N VAL A 87 4.26 -7.06 -5.01
CA VAL A 87 3.28 -7.64 -5.95
C VAL A 87 3.95 -8.65 -6.91
N ALA A 88 5.07 -8.27 -7.51
CA ALA A 88 5.75 -9.04 -8.55
C ALA A 88 6.24 -10.41 -8.06
N VAL A 89 6.68 -10.52 -6.81
CA VAL A 89 7.16 -11.79 -6.22
C VAL A 89 6.12 -12.91 -6.32
N LEU A 90 4.83 -12.59 -6.15
CA LEU A 90 3.75 -13.58 -6.30
C LEU A 90 3.14 -13.54 -7.69
N GLN A 91 2.94 -12.36 -8.27
CA GLN A 91 2.18 -12.23 -9.51
C GLN A 91 2.95 -12.68 -10.74
N VAL A 92 4.28 -12.52 -10.80
CA VAL A 92 5.07 -12.95 -11.97
C VAL A 92 5.10 -14.48 -12.10
N PRO A 93 5.37 -15.28 -11.05
CA PRO A 93 5.25 -16.74 -11.15
C PRO A 93 3.84 -17.20 -11.54
N ILE A 94 2.80 -16.58 -10.98
CA ILE A 94 1.41 -16.90 -11.32
C ILE A 94 1.11 -16.56 -12.77
N LEU A 95 1.59 -15.42 -13.28
CA LEU A 95 1.50 -15.06 -14.69
C LEU A 95 2.17 -16.12 -15.57
N LEU A 96 3.37 -16.60 -15.22
CA LEU A 96 4.02 -17.67 -15.99
C LEU A 96 3.17 -18.94 -16.02
N LEU A 97 2.59 -19.34 -14.90
CA LEU A 97 1.68 -20.49 -14.85
C LEU A 97 0.42 -20.27 -15.69
N GLN A 98 -0.15 -19.06 -15.69
CA GLN A 98 -1.28 -18.68 -16.54
C GLN A 98 -0.89 -18.74 -18.03
N MET A 99 0.31 -18.29 -18.40
CA MET A 99 0.80 -18.36 -19.78
C MET A 99 1.05 -19.80 -20.22
N ILE A 100 1.60 -20.65 -19.35
CA ILE A 100 1.77 -22.09 -19.63
C ILE A 100 0.40 -22.75 -19.81
N GLN A 101 -0.55 -22.47 -18.91
CA GLN A 101 -1.89 -23.01 -19.01
C GLN A 101 -2.58 -22.56 -20.31
N LEU A 102 -2.49 -21.26 -20.64
CA LEU A 102 -3.02 -20.74 -21.88
C LEU A 102 -2.37 -21.40 -23.10
N ALA A 103 -1.07 -21.66 -23.08
CA ALA A 103 -0.37 -22.36 -24.16
C ALA A 103 -0.81 -23.84 -24.34
N ILE A 104 -1.15 -24.53 -23.25
CA ILE A 104 -1.63 -25.93 -23.28
C ILE A 104 -3.10 -26.02 -23.69
N VAL A 105 -3.94 -25.16 -23.10
CA VAL A 105 -5.41 -25.24 -23.20
C VAL A 105 -5.91 -24.39 -24.37
N GLY A 106 -5.32 -23.22 -24.59
CA GLY A 106 -5.76 -22.20 -25.55
C GLY A 106 -5.88 -22.70 -26.98
N PRO A 107 -4.89 -23.40 -27.57
CA PRO A 107 -4.98 -23.91 -28.95
C PRO A 107 -6.14 -24.89 -29.18
N ASN A 108 -6.64 -25.53 -28.12
CA ASN A 108 -7.77 -26.47 -28.24
C ASN A 108 -9.14 -25.78 -28.17
N ILE A 109 -9.20 -24.55 -27.65
CA ILE A 109 -10.46 -23.83 -27.36
C ILE A 109 -10.62 -22.55 -28.19
N LEU A 110 -9.51 -21.85 -28.49
CA LEU A 110 -9.48 -20.52 -29.09
C LEU A 110 -9.07 -20.52 -30.57
N ASP A 111 -8.99 -21.69 -31.21
CA ASP A 111 -8.50 -21.82 -32.59
C ASP A 111 -9.64 -21.64 -33.62
N PHE A 112 -9.62 -20.50 -34.31
CA PHE A 112 -10.57 -20.17 -35.37
C PHE A 112 -10.56 -21.19 -36.53
N SER A 113 -9.43 -21.85 -36.78
CA SER A 113 -9.31 -22.83 -37.88
C SER A 113 -10.12 -24.11 -37.65
N ARG A 114 -10.64 -24.30 -36.41
CA ARG A 114 -11.53 -25.40 -36.02
C ARG A 114 -13.01 -25.04 -36.04
N LEU A 115 -13.39 -23.76 -36.13
CA LEU A 115 -14.79 -23.33 -36.10
C LEU A 115 -15.64 -23.74 -37.32
N GLY A 116 -15.06 -24.43 -38.30
CA GLY A 116 -15.77 -25.02 -39.45
C GLY A 116 -15.55 -26.53 -39.63
N ARG A 117 -14.78 -27.19 -38.75
CA ARG A 117 -14.59 -28.64 -38.75
C ARG A 117 -15.17 -29.17 -37.45
N SER A 118 -16.08 -30.13 -37.51
CA SER A 118 -16.70 -30.79 -36.37
C SER A 118 -15.71 -31.66 -35.58
N SER A 119 -14.63 -31.05 -35.09
CA SER A 119 -13.77 -31.63 -34.08
C SER A 119 -14.35 -31.23 -32.73
N GLU A 120 -15.33 -32.00 -32.25
CA GLU A 120 -15.74 -31.95 -30.85
C GLU A 120 -14.46 -32.05 -29.99
N PRO A 121 -14.14 -31.07 -29.14
CA PRO A 121 -13.00 -31.19 -28.25
C PRO A 121 -13.18 -32.46 -27.42
N LEU A 122 -12.14 -33.31 -27.33
CA LEU A 122 -12.23 -34.51 -26.48
C LEU A 122 -12.72 -34.08 -25.09
N PRO A 123 -13.72 -34.77 -24.49
CA PRO A 123 -14.28 -34.38 -23.19
C PRO A 123 -13.20 -34.15 -22.11
N GLY A 124 -12.11 -34.92 -22.15
CA GLY A 124 -10.96 -34.76 -21.25
C GLY A 124 -10.24 -33.40 -21.36
N SER A 125 -10.17 -32.80 -22.54
CA SER A 125 -9.52 -31.48 -22.75
C SER A 125 -10.32 -30.33 -22.13
N LEU A 126 -11.65 -30.40 -22.20
CA LEU A 126 -12.55 -29.43 -21.56
C LEU A 126 -12.51 -29.56 -20.04
N ILE A 127 -12.53 -30.79 -19.52
CA ILE A 127 -12.41 -31.06 -18.08
C ILE A 127 -11.05 -30.54 -17.57
N PHE A 128 -9.95 -30.89 -18.23
CA PHE A 128 -8.63 -30.42 -17.87
C PHE A 128 -8.53 -28.88 -17.92
N GLY A 129 -9.02 -28.25 -18.99
CA GLY A 129 -9.03 -26.80 -19.13
C GLY A 129 -9.83 -26.11 -18.03
N SER A 130 -10.98 -26.65 -17.65
CA SER A 130 -11.83 -26.10 -16.59
C SER A 130 -11.22 -26.25 -15.21
N VAL A 131 -10.73 -27.46 -14.87
CA VAL A 131 -10.09 -27.75 -13.57
C VAL A 131 -8.80 -26.94 -13.39
N SER A 132 -7.95 -26.87 -14.43
CA SER A 132 -6.72 -26.07 -14.38
C SER A 132 -7.02 -24.57 -14.27
N SER A 133 -8.06 -24.07 -14.93
CA SER A 133 -8.48 -22.66 -14.83
C SER A 133 -8.98 -22.33 -13.43
N LEU A 134 -9.78 -23.22 -12.83
CA LEU A 134 -10.26 -23.05 -11.46
C LEU A 134 -9.11 -23.09 -10.45
N ALA A 135 -8.16 -24.02 -10.62
CA ALA A 135 -6.98 -24.11 -9.76
C ALA A 135 -6.13 -22.84 -9.82
N LEU A 136 -5.85 -22.31 -11.02
CA LEU A 136 -5.08 -21.09 -11.19
C LEU A 136 -5.84 -19.83 -10.76
N GLY A 137 -7.15 -19.78 -10.98
CA GLY A 137 -8.02 -18.72 -10.46
C GLY A 137 -8.00 -18.69 -8.93
N GLY A 138 -8.11 -19.86 -8.29
CA GLY A 138 -7.99 -20.02 -6.84
C GLY A 138 -6.63 -19.56 -6.32
N LEU A 139 -5.54 -19.99 -6.96
CA LEU A 139 -4.18 -19.56 -6.61
C LEU A 139 -4.02 -18.03 -6.76
N SER A 140 -4.55 -17.46 -7.84
CA SER A 140 -4.51 -16.01 -8.10
C SER A 140 -5.30 -15.23 -7.04
N PHE A 141 -6.47 -15.74 -6.63
CA PHE A 141 -7.27 -15.15 -5.56
C PHE A 141 -6.55 -15.18 -4.22
N LEU A 142 -5.95 -16.32 -3.85
CA LEU A 142 -5.15 -16.42 -2.62
C LEU A 142 -3.96 -15.45 -2.64
N ALA A 143 -3.27 -15.34 -3.77
CA ALA A 143 -2.17 -14.40 -3.92
C ALA A 143 -2.64 -12.95 -3.83
N PHE A 144 -3.77 -12.59 -4.44
CA PHE A 144 -4.36 -11.26 -4.34
C PHE A 144 -4.63 -10.88 -2.88
N LEU A 145 -5.28 -11.76 -2.11
CA LEU A 145 -5.52 -11.54 -0.69
C LEU A 145 -4.22 -11.39 0.11
N PHE A 146 -3.21 -12.22 -0.21
CA PHE A 146 -1.92 -12.16 0.46
C PHE A 146 -1.21 -10.83 0.17
N ILE A 147 -1.20 -10.39 -1.09
CA ILE A 147 -0.61 -9.13 -1.54
C ILE A 147 -1.28 -7.94 -0.86
N GLU A 148 -2.61 -7.93 -0.79
CA GLU A 148 -3.38 -6.85 -0.16
C GLU A 148 -2.98 -6.67 1.31
N ALA A 149 -2.90 -7.77 2.06
CA ALA A 149 -2.47 -7.78 3.45
C ALA A 149 -1.00 -7.37 3.63
N ALA A 150 -0.11 -7.86 2.76
CA ALA A 150 1.31 -7.53 2.80
C ALA A 150 1.54 -6.04 2.52
N LEU A 151 0.81 -5.46 1.58
CA LEU A 151 0.86 -4.02 1.32
C LEU A 151 0.33 -3.21 2.50
N ALA A 152 -0.81 -3.60 3.09
CA ALA A 152 -1.34 -2.94 4.28
C ALA A 152 -0.33 -2.97 5.45
N ALA A 153 0.32 -4.11 5.69
CA ALA A 153 1.38 -4.25 6.70
C ALA A 153 2.60 -3.39 6.38
N ALA A 154 3.05 -3.37 5.13
CA ALA A 154 4.16 -2.54 4.66
C ALA A 154 3.90 -1.04 4.86
N ILE A 155 2.67 -0.57 4.58
CA ILE A 155 2.27 0.81 4.79
C ILE A 155 2.23 1.14 6.30
N SER A 156 1.68 0.23 7.10
CA SER A 156 1.65 0.38 8.56
C SER A 156 3.05 0.50 9.16
N GLU A 157 4.02 -0.32 8.74
CA GLU A 157 5.40 -0.22 9.20
C GLU A 157 6.00 1.16 8.95
N ARG A 158 5.67 1.79 7.83
CA ARG A 158 6.15 3.13 7.50
C ARG A 158 5.55 4.22 8.37
N TYR A 159 4.26 4.11 8.72
CA TYR A 159 3.62 5.00 9.69
C TYR A 159 4.23 4.86 11.09
N LEU A 160 4.76 3.69 11.42
CA LEU A 160 5.49 3.42 12.66
C LEU A 160 6.98 3.77 12.58
N GLY A 161 7.44 4.45 11.52
CA GLY A 161 8.84 4.87 11.35
C GLY A 161 9.83 3.74 11.01
N ARG A 162 9.34 2.54 10.67
CA ARG A 162 10.18 1.39 10.30
C ARG A 162 10.44 1.37 8.79
N ARG A 163 11.56 0.79 8.37
CA ARG A 163 11.90 0.62 6.95
C ARG A 163 11.03 -0.47 6.32
N ILE A 164 10.40 -0.14 5.19
CA ILE A 164 9.62 -1.12 4.40
C ILE A 164 10.55 -2.12 3.74
N THR A 165 10.35 -3.41 4.01
CA THR A 165 11.06 -4.51 3.32
C THR A 165 10.08 -5.60 2.90
N VAL A 166 10.32 -6.23 1.75
CA VAL A 166 9.45 -7.28 1.19
C VAL A 166 9.31 -8.44 2.18
N GLY A 167 10.42 -8.98 2.69
CA GLY A 167 10.39 -10.12 3.61
C GLY A 167 9.63 -9.88 4.92
N ARG A 168 9.71 -8.67 5.49
CA ARG A 168 8.95 -8.32 6.72
C ARG A 168 7.46 -8.23 6.45
N ALA A 169 7.07 -7.61 5.34
CA ALA A 169 5.67 -7.52 4.92
C ALA A 169 5.03 -8.92 4.80
N TYR A 170 5.73 -9.86 4.14
CA TYR A 170 5.24 -11.24 4.00
C TYR A 170 5.18 -12.00 5.33
N ARG A 171 6.18 -11.83 6.21
CA ARG A 171 6.21 -12.46 7.53
C ARG A 171 5.10 -11.93 8.45
N ALA A 172 4.75 -10.65 8.34
CA ALA A 172 3.62 -10.10 9.07
C ALA A 172 2.30 -10.77 8.63
N THR A 173 2.10 -10.89 7.31
CA THR A 173 0.89 -11.46 6.70
C THR A 173 0.69 -12.94 7.01
N ILE A 174 1.74 -13.77 6.96
CA ILE A 174 1.58 -15.23 7.11
C ILE A 174 0.95 -15.62 8.46
N SER A 175 1.18 -14.83 9.51
CA SER A 175 0.62 -15.07 10.85
C SER A 175 -0.89 -14.82 10.98
N CYS A 176 -1.49 -14.10 10.03
CA CYS A 176 -2.91 -13.79 10.02
C CYS A 176 -3.64 -14.24 8.74
N PHE A 177 -2.93 -14.77 7.75
CA PHE A 177 -3.48 -15.13 6.44
C PHE A 177 -4.72 -16.03 6.52
N TRP A 178 -4.68 -17.12 7.29
CA TRP A 178 -5.83 -18.03 7.40
C TRP A 178 -7.06 -17.38 8.04
N ARG A 179 -6.86 -16.47 9.01
CA ARG A 179 -7.94 -15.70 9.62
C ARG A 179 -8.53 -14.69 8.63
N MET A 180 -7.68 -14.06 7.82
CA MET A 180 -8.10 -13.16 6.76
C MET A 180 -8.87 -13.90 5.67
N LEU A 181 -8.34 -15.04 5.19
CA LEU A 181 -8.98 -15.89 4.19
C LEU A 181 -10.37 -16.32 4.65
N GLY A 182 -10.48 -16.88 5.87
CA GLY A 182 -11.77 -17.27 6.44
C GLY A 182 -12.74 -16.10 6.56
N THR A 183 -12.26 -14.91 6.91
CA THR A 183 -13.10 -13.71 6.99
C THR A 183 -13.60 -13.28 5.62
N VAL A 184 -12.70 -13.17 4.64
CA VAL A 184 -13.04 -12.74 3.28
C VAL A 184 -14.01 -13.72 2.61
N LEU A 185 -13.82 -15.02 2.81
CA LEU A 185 -14.75 -16.03 2.29
C LEU A 185 -16.15 -15.89 2.91
N VAL A 186 -16.24 -15.77 4.25
CA VAL A 186 -17.54 -15.60 4.92
C VAL A 186 -18.22 -14.30 4.48
N THR A 187 -17.51 -13.17 4.47
CA THR A 187 -18.09 -11.90 4.02
C THR A 187 -18.44 -11.93 2.55
N GLY A 188 -17.60 -12.54 1.72
CA GLY A 188 -17.81 -12.66 0.29
C GLY A 188 -19.07 -13.47 -0.01
N LEU A 189 -19.26 -14.61 0.66
CA LEU A 189 -20.46 -15.44 0.53
C LEU A 189 -21.73 -14.68 0.95
N ILE A 190 -21.68 -13.92 2.05
CA ILE A 190 -22.82 -13.09 2.48
C ILE A 190 -23.15 -12.02 1.44
N LEU A 191 -22.14 -11.32 0.91
CA LEU A 191 -22.33 -10.28 -0.08
C LEU A 191 -22.83 -10.84 -1.42
N ILE A 192 -22.32 -12.01 -1.85
CA ILE A 192 -22.80 -12.72 -3.03
C ILE A 192 -24.26 -13.11 -2.85
N PHE A 193 -24.61 -13.75 -1.73
CA PHE A 193 -25.99 -14.14 -1.42
C PHE A 193 -26.94 -12.94 -1.49
N LEU A 194 -26.51 -11.80 -0.95
CA LEU A 194 -27.27 -10.56 -0.95
C LEU A 194 -27.32 -9.87 -2.32
N ALA A 195 -26.34 -10.12 -3.20
CA ALA A 195 -26.30 -9.54 -4.55
C ALA A 195 -27.08 -10.37 -5.59
N ILE A 196 -27.40 -11.64 -5.32
CA ILE A 196 -28.14 -12.53 -6.26
C ILE A 196 -29.51 -11.95 -6.61
N THR A 197 -30.19 -11.33 -5.65
CA THR A 197 -31.53 -10.75 -5.86
C THR A 197 -31.45 -9.24 -5.95
N ILE A 198 -32.04 -8.65 -6.99
CA ILE A 198 -32.04 -7.19 -7.23
C ILE A 198 -32.53 -6.40 -6.00
N VAL A 199 -33.52 -6.94 -5.29
CA VAL A 199 -34.10 -6.35 -4.06
C VAL A 199 -33.05 -6.13 -2.96
N PHE A 200 -32.04 -6.99 -2.89
CA PHE A 200 -31.03 -6.98 -1.84
C PHE A 200 -29.73 -6.26 -2.24
N ILE A 201 -29.59 -5.82 -3.49
CA ILE A 201 -28.41 -5.05 -3.94
C ILE A 201 -28.10 -3.84 -3.05
N PRO A 202 -29.09 -3.00 -2.63
CA PRO A 202 -28.81 -1.88 -1.73
C PRO A 202 -28.18 -2.34 -0.40
N ALA A 203 -28.63 -3.48 0.12
CA ALA A 203 -28.07 -4.05 1.34
C ALA A 203 -26.64 -4.60 1.09
N ALA A 204 -26.38 -5.21 -0.07
CA ALA A 204 -25.03 -5.65 -0.46
C ALA A 204 -24.05 -4.49 -0.53
N VAL A 205 -24.45 -3.37 -1.15
CA VAL A 205 -23.63 -2.15 -1.19
C VAL A 205 -23.44 -1.58 0.22
N PHE A 206 -24.50 -1.51 1.02
CA PHE A 206 -24.42 -1.01 2.38
C PHE A 206 -23.43 -1.80 3.24
N PHE A 207 -23.53 -3.13 3.28
CA PHE A 207 -22.62 -3.99 4.04
C PHE A 207 -21.21 -4.04 3.43
N GLY A 208 -21.08 -4.03 2.09
CA GLY A 208 -19.80 -4.00 1.41
C GLY A 208 -18.95 -2.79 1.83
N ILE A 209 -19.56 -1.59 1.87
CA ILE A 209 -18.87 -0.39 2.33
C ILE A 209 -18.55 -0.44 3.83
N ARG A 210 -19.42 -1.03 4.66
CA ARG A 210 -19.13 -1.21 6.09
C ARG A 210 -17.98 -2.20 6.35
N TRP A 211 -17.76 -3.15 5.45
CA TRP A 211 -16.73 -4.17 5.57
C TRP A 211 -15.49 -3.89 4.72
N ALA A 212 -15.41 -2.71 4.10
CA ALA A 212 -14.28 -2.31 3.25
C ALA A 212 -12.92 -2.33 3.97
N PHE A 213 -12.89 -2.20 5.32
CA PHE A 213 -11.65 -2.16 6.10
C PHE A 213 -11.37 -3.40 6.94
N VAL A 214 -12.04 -4.52 6.63
CA VAL A 214 -11.87 -5.78 7.37
C VAL A 214 -10.46 -6.33 7.21
N VAL A 215 -9.90 -6.23 6.00
CA VAL A 215 -8.52 -6.65 5.72
C VAL A 215 -7.52 -5.87 6.56
N GLN A 216 -7.69 -4.54 6.65
CA GLN A 216 -6.83 -3.64 7.41
C GLN A 216 -6.95 -3.90 8.92
N ALA A 217 -8.16 -4.14 9.43
CA ALA A 217 -8.37 -4.51 10.82
C ALA A 217 -7.67 -5.84 11.20
N ILE A 218 -7.65 -6.82 10.30
CA ILE A 218 -6.96 -8.11 10.55
C ILE A 218 -5.44 -7.96 10.38
N ALA A 219 -4.99 -7.29 9.32
CA ALA A 219 -3.58 -7.14 9.00
C ALA A 219 -2.85 -6.24 10.00
N ILE A 220 -3.48 -5.14 10.42
CA ILE A 220 -2.87 -4.11 11.27
C ILE A 220 -3.17 -4.37 12.75
N GLU A 221 -4.45 -4.57 13.12
CA GLU A 221 -4.85 -4.75 14.54
C GLU A 221 -4.83 -6.21 15.00
N ARG A 222 -4.45 -7.17 14.14
CA ARG A 222 -4.47 -8.62 14.42
C ARG A 222 -5.82 -9.13 14.96
N ALA A 223 -6.90 -8.43 14.61
CA ALA A 223 -8.24 -8.71 15.11
C ALA A 223 -8.75 -10.09 14.63
N GLY A 224 -9.56 -10.75 15.46
CA GLY A 224 -10.29 -11.96 15.06
C GLY A 224 -11.47 -11.62 14.13
N VAL A 225 -11.94 -12.59 13.35
CA VAL A 225 -12.97 -12.45 12.29
C VAL A 225 -14.15 -11.56 12.70
N ARG A 226 -14.89 -11.94 13.76
CA ARG A 226 -16.06 -11.18 14.24
C ARG A 226 -15.69 -9.77 14.68
N ARG A 227 -14.59 -9.63 15.45
CA ARG A 227 -14.13 -8.33 15.93
C ARG A 227 -13.75 -7.42 14.77
N ALA A 228 -13.10 -7.94 13.73
CA ALA A 228 -12.73 -7.18 12.54
C ALA A 228 -13.96 -6.62 11.79
N LEU A 229 -15.03 -7.41 11.68
CA LEU A 229 -16.29 -6.98 11.04
C LEU A 229 -16.99 -5.86 11.81
N PHE A 230 -17.13 -6.03 13.12
CA PHE A 230 -17.71 -4.99 13.99
C PHE A 230 -16.84 -3.74 14.01
N ARG A 231 -15.52 -3.91 14.02
CA ARG A 231 -14.54 -2.83 13.98
C ARG A 231 -14.68 -1.99 12.71
N SER A 232 -14.60 -2.63 11.54
CA SER A 232 -14.78 -1.96 10.25
C SER A 232 -16.14 -1.25 10.19
N SER A 233 -17.20 -1.94 10.60
CA SER A 233 -18.55 -1.37 10.61
C SER A 233 -18.68 -0.15 11.53
N ARG A 234 -18.02 -0.15 12.69
CA ARG A 234 -18.03 0.99 13.63
C ARG A 234 -17.29 2.19 13.06
N LEU A 235 -16.14 1.97 12.41
CA LEU A 235 -15.35 3.03 11.79
C LEU A 235 -16.08 3.73 10.64
N VAL A 236 -16.90 2.99 9.88
CA VAL A 236 -17.63 3.52 8.71
C VAL A 236 -18.97 4.16 9.08
N LYS A 237 -19.54 3.90 10.28
CA LYS A 237 -20.92 4.28 10.63
C LYS A 237 -21.23 5.77 10.42
N GLY A 238 -20.32 6.67 10.79
CA GLY A 238 -20.52 8.12 10.70
C GLY A 238 -20.03 8.76 9.40
N SER A 239 -19.33 8.01 8.55
CA SER A 239 -18.62 8.52 7.38
C SER A 239 -18.92 7.71 6.11
N TRP A 240 -20.02 6.96 6.09
CA TRP A 240 -20.36 5.99 5.05
C TRP A 240 -20.29 6.57 3.63
N TRP A 241 -20.91 7.74 3.40
CA TRP A 241 -20.89 8.44 2.11
C TRP A 241 -19.49 8.85 1.67
N ARG A 242 -18.64 9.25 2.62
CA ARG A 242 -17.26 9.61 2.33
C ARG A 242 -16.42 8.39 1.99
N VAL A 243 -16.62 7.28 2.69
CA VAL A 243 -15.96 6.00 2.37
C VAL A 243 -16.39 5.52 0.99
N LEU A 244 -17.69 5.52 0.69
CA LEU A 244 -18.21 5.18 -0.62
C LEU A 244 -17.57 6.06 -1.71
N ALA A 245 -17.57 7.38 -1.54
CA ALA A 245 -17.00 8.31 -2.52
C ALA A 245 -15.51 8.05 -2.77
N ILE A 246 -14.72 7.80 -1.71
CA ILE A 246 -13.28 7.53 -1.86
C ILE A 246 -13.02 6.14 -2.46
N VAL A 247 -13.83 5.12 -2.13
CA VAL A 247 -13.74 3.79 -2.74
C VAL A 247 -14.08 3.87 -4.24
N ILE A 248 -15.12 4.60 -4.62
CA ILE A 248 -15.46 4.85 -6.02
C ILE A 248 -14.32 5.61 -6.71
N LEU A 249 -13.78 6.65 -6.07
CA LEU A 249 -12.65 7.40 -6.61
C LEU A 249 -11.42 6.50 -6.81
N ALA A 250 -11.12 5.61 -5.87
CA ALA A 250 -10.03 4.64 -5.99
C ALA A 250 -10.28 3.63 -7.12
N ALA A 251 -11.52 3.18 -7.31
CA ALA A 251 -11.89 2.29 -8.40
C ALA A 251 -11.77 3.00 -9.78
N ILE A 252 -12.21 4.26 -9.88
CA ILE A 252 -12.04 5.08 -11.08
C ILE A 252 -10.56 5.30 -11.36
N LEU A 253 -9.76 5.63 -10.34
CA LEU A 253 -8.31 5.78 -10.50
C LEU A 253 -7.66 4.49 -11.01
N GLN A 254 -8.03 3.33 -10.45
CA GLN A 254 -7.53 2.03 -10.91
C GLN A 254 -7.92 1.77 -12.38
N LEU A 255 -9.15 2.10 -12.75
CA LEU A 255 -9.62 2.00 -14.12
C LEU A 255 -8.82 2.92 -15.06
N MET A 256 -8.55 4.16 -14.66
CA MET A 256 -7.81 5.12 -15.49
C MET A 256 -6.31 4.79 -15.61
N VAL A 257 -5.69 4.30 -14.54
CA VAL A 257 -4.24 4.06 -14.49
C VAL A 257 -3.86 2.69 -15.05
N ALA A 258 -4.72 1.68 -14.89
CA ALA A 258 -4.44 0.33 -15.36
C ALA A 258 -5.47 -0.20 -16.34
N GLY A 259 -6.76 -0.11 -16.01
CA GLY A 259 -7.82 -0.75 -16.80
C GLY A 259 -7.91 -0.24 -18.25
N LEU A 260 -8.07 1.08 -18.44
CA LEU A 260 -8.19 1.71 -19.75
C LEU A 260 -6.90 1.62 -20.57
N PRO A 261 -5.71 1.94 -20.04
CA PRO A 261 -4.48 1.76 -20.80
C PRO A 261 -4.27 0.30 -21.22
N ALA A 262 -4.53 -0.65 -20.31
CA ALA A 262 -4.39 -2.06 -20.62
C ALA A 262 -5.39 -2.51 -21.70
N SER A 263 -6.65 -2.06 -21.64
CA SER A 263 -7.66 -2.44 -22.64
C SER A 263 -7.39 -1.80 -23.99
N MET A 264 -6.94 -0.54 -24.04
CA MET A 264 -6.59 0.15 -25.29
C MET A 264 -5.36 -0.48 -25.94
N ILE A 265 -4.26 -0.61 -25.19
CA ILE A 265 -3.02 -1.20 -25.70
C ILE A 265 -3.22 -2.68 -26.03
N GLY A 266 -3.94 -3.41 -25.17
CA GLY A 266 -4.28 -4.82 -25.38
C GLY A 266 -5.17 -5.05 -26.59
N ALA A 267 -6.14 -4.17 -26.86
CA ALA A 267 -6.98 -4.26 -28.05
C ALA A 267 -6.19 -3.96 -29.33
N VAL A 268 -5.33 -2.94 -29.33
CA VAL A 268 -4.52 -2.59 -30.51
C VAL A 268 -3.48 -3.67 -30.79
N LEU A 269 -2.64 -4.00 -29.80
CA LEU A 269 -1.57 -5.00 -29.98
C LEU A 269 -2.14 -6.41 -30.14
N GLY A 270 -3.16 -6.75 -29.35
CA GLY A 270 -3.83 -8.05 -29.42
C GLY A 270 -4.63 -8.21 -30.70
N GLY A 271 -5.30 -7.15 -31.16
CA GLY A 271 -6.02 -7.14 -32.44
C GLY A 271 -5.05 -7.29 -33.62
N ALA A 272 -3.90 -6.61 -33.59
CA ALA A 272 -2.84 -6.86 -34.56
C ALA A 272 -2.35 -8.32 -34.49
N ALA A 273 -2.08 -8.84 -33.29
CA ALA A 273 -1.67 -10.25 -33.13
C ALA A 273 -2.74 -11.23 -33.63
N MET A 274 -4.02 -10.91 -33.47
CA MET A 274 -5.14 -11.69 -34.00
C MET A 274 -5.15 -11.75 -35.53
N LEU A 275 -4.86 -10.62 -36.19
CA LEU A 275 -4.91 -10.51 -37.65
C LEU A 275 -3.63 -11.02 -38.33
N LEU A 276 -2.47 -10.81 -37.71
CA LEU A 276 -1.17 -11.14 -38.31
C LEU A 276 -0.66 -12.53 -37.96
N SER A 277 -1.16 -13.17 -36.90
CA SER A 277 -0.70 -14.50 -36.50
C SER A 277 -1.67 -15.61 -36.93
N PRO A 278 -1.17 -16.80 -37.31
CA PRO A 278 -2.02 -17.97 -37.55
C PRO A 278 -2.87 -18.38 -36.34
N GLY A 279 -2.48 -17.95 -35.13
CA GLY A 279 -3.14 -18.29 -33.87
C GLY A 279 -4.38 -17.46 -33.55
N GLY A 280 -4.71 -16.41 -34.31
CA GLY A 280 -5.96 -15.65 -34.14
C GLY A 280 -6.23 -15.23 -32.68
N LEU A 281 -7.33 -15.73 -32.10
CA LEU A 281 -7.74 -15.42 -30.71
C LEU A 281 -6.72 -15.86 -29.68
N PHE A 282 -5.99 -16.95 -29.91
CA PHE A 282 -4.96 -17.38 -28.96
C PHE A 282 -3.87 -16.31 -28.82
N ALA A 283 -3.40 -15.76 -29.94
CA ALA A 283 -2.42 -14.69 -29.92
C ALA A 283 -2.98 -13.39 -29.31
N PHE A 284 -4.25 -13.07 -29.60
CA PHE A 284 -4.97 -11.98 -28.93
C PHE A 284 -4.97 -12.15 -27.41
N SER A 285 -5.33 -13.34 -26.91
CA SER A 285 -5.40 -13.64 -25.48
C SER A 285 -4.03 -13.56 -24.82
N VAL A 286 -2.98 -14.13 -25.44
CA VAL A 286 -1.59 -14.03 -24.96
C VAL A 286 -1.20 -12.57 -24.76
N VAL A 287 -1.43 -11.72 -25.77
CA VAL A 287 -1.08 -10.29 -25.68
C VAL A 287 -1.91 -9.58 -24.61
N ASN A 288 -3.23 -9.80 -24.55
CA ASN A 288 -4.08 -9.15 -23.56
C ASN A 288 -3.75 -9.56 -22.13
N THR A 289 -3.44 -10.84 -21.89
CA THR A 289 -3.01 -11.32 -20.57
C THR A 289 -1.70 -10.69 -20.14
N LEU A 290 -0.71 -10.59 -21.05
CA LEU A 290 0.57 -9.95 -20.77
C LEU A 290 0.40 -8.45 -20.48
N VAL A 291 -0.28 -7.71 -21.35
CA VAL A 291 -0.54 -6.28 -21.18
C VAL A 291 -1.31 -6.03 -19.88
N GLY A 292 -2.40 -6.76 -19.65
CA GLY A 292 -3.20 -6.66 -18.43
C GLY A 292 -2.40 -6.94 -17.16
N SER A 293 -1.50 -7.92 -17.20
CA SER A 293 -0.65 -8.27 -16.05
C SER A 293 0.41 -7.22 -15.76
N VAL A 294 1.01 -6.60 -16.78
CA VAL A 294 1.97 -5.50 -16.60
C VAL A 294 1.29 -4.33 -15.90
N PHE A 295 0.16 -3.86 -16.42
CA PHE A 295 -0.60 -2.77 -15.80
C PHE A 295 -1.14 -3.15 -14.42
N GLY A 296 -1.61 -4.39 -14.25
CA GLY A 296 -2.09 -4.91 -12.98
C GLY A 296 -1.00 -4.93 -11.90
N ILE A 297 0.20 -5.42 -12.22
CA ILE A 297 1.33 -5.47 -11.28
C ILE A 297 1.75 -4.06 -10.85
N LEU A 298 1.79 -3.13 -11.80
CA LEU A 298 2.18 -1.74 -11.52
C LEU A 298 1.11 -1.01 -10.69
N ALA A 299 -0.17 -1.17 -10.99
CA ALA A 299 -1.22 -0.42 -10.31
C ALA A 299 -1.76 -1.09 -9.03
N ALA A 300 -1.51 -2.39 -8.83
CA ALA A 300 -2.01 -3.14 -7.66
C ALA A 300 -1.76 -2.46 -6.30
N PRO A 301 -0.64 -1.75 -6.05
CA PRO A 301 -0.43 -1.06 -4.77
C PRO A 301 -1.37 0.11 -4.48
N LEU A 302 -2.01 0.71 -5.49
CA LEU A 302 -2.77 1.95 -5.32
C LEU A 302 -3.96 1.78 -4.37
N ILE A 303 -4.77 0.73 -4.55
CA ILE A 303 -5.96 0.48 -3.72
C ILE A 303 -5.58 0.22 -2.26
N PRO A 304 -4.64 -0.70 -1.93
CA PRO A 304 -4.24 -0.93 -0.55
C PRO A 304 -3.64 0.31 0.12
N ILE A 305 -2.91 1.16 -0.62
CA ILE A 305 -2.40 2.44 -0.11
C ILE A 305 -3.56 3.35 0.28
N ILE A 306 -4.48 3.63 -0.64
CA ILE A 306 -5.64 4.50 -0.39
C ILE A 306 -6.49 3.95 0.76
N ALA A 307 -6.77 2.64 0.75
CA ALA A 307 -7.56 1.98 1.79
C ALA A 307 -6.89 2.07 3.17
N THR A 308 -5.57 1.91 3.25
CA THR A 308 -4.83 2.02 4.52
C THR A 308 -4.79 3.47 5.02
N LEU A 309 -4.59 4.44 4.14
CA LEU A 309 -4.63 5.86 4.49
C LEU A 309 -6.01 6.29 5.01
N LEU A 310 -7.06 5.87 4.30
CA LEU A 310 -8.45 6.12 4.70
C LEU A 310 -8.77 5.44 6.03
N TYR A 311 -8.26 4.23 6.25
CA TYR A 311 -8.40 3.53 7.53
C TYR A 311 -7.78 4.32 8.70
N TYR A 312 -6.56 4.85 8.54
CA TYR A 312 -5.94 5.71 9.56
C TYR A 312 -6.68 7.04 9.75
N ASP A 313 -7.14 7.69 8.67
CA ASP A 313 -7.95 8.92 8.77
C ASP A 313 -9.24 8.69 9.57
N LEU A 314 -9.93 7.57 9.34
CA LEU A 314 -11.13 7.22 10.10
C LEU A 314 -10.82 6.95 11.58
N ARG A 315 -9.68 6.34 11.89
CA ARG A 315 -9.23 6.15 13.28
C ARG A 315 -8.88 7.48 13.95
N VAL A 316 -8.22 8.39 13.25
CA VAL A 316 -7.96 9.75 13.76
C VAL A 316 -9.26 10.45 14.10
N ARG A 317 -10.23 10.46 13.18
CA ARG A 317 -11.50 11.17 13.34
C ARG A 317 -12.42 10.57 14.40
N ASN A 318 -12.49 9.25 14.48
CA ASN A 318 -13.43 8.56 15.37
C ASN A 318 -12.83 8.23 16.75
N GLU A 319 -11.50 8.15 16.88
CA GLU A 319 -10.82 7.61 18.07
C GLU A 319 -9.78 8.57 18.65
N GLY A 320 -9.50 9.71 18.00
CA GLY A 320 -8.48 10.64 18.45
C GLY A 320 -7.06 10.05 18.42
N PHE A 321 -6.77 9.16 17.46
CA PHE A 321 -5.47 8.48 17.35
C PHE A 321 -4.27 9.44 17.37
N ASP A 322 -4.43 10.66 16.83
CA ASP A 322 -3.40 11.71 16.88
C ASP A 322 -3.02 12.10 18.31
N LEU A 323 -4.00 12.18 19.22
CA LEU A 323 -3.77 12.51 20.63
C LEU A 323 -2.99 11.41 21.36
N GLN A 324 -3.24 10.15 21.02
CA GLN A 324 -2.52 9.01 21.61
C GLN A 324 -1.06 8.99 21.18
N VAL A 325 -0.80 9.22 19.89
CA VAL A 325 0.57 9.28 19.35
C VAL A 325 1.31 10.50 19.88
N LEU A 326 0.65 11.65 20.01
CA LEU A 326 1.22 12.84 20.62
C LEU A 326 1.56 12.62 22.10
N ALA A 327 0.65 12.01 22.88
CA ALA A 327 0.88 11.70 24.28
C ALA A 327 2.05 10.73 24.48
N GLU A 328 2.17 9.70 23.63
CA GLU A 328 3.28 8.74 23.68
C GLU A 328 4.62 9.40 23.34
N ARG A 329 4.67 10.28 22.33
CA ARG A 329 5.87 11.07 22.00
C ARG A 329 6.28 12.00 23.13
N LEU A 330 5.32 12.66 23.78
CA LEU A 330 5.58 13.52 24.94
C LEU A 330 6.09 12.71 26.13
N ALA A 331 5.56 11.51 26.36
CA ALA A 331 6.05 10.61 27.39
C ALA A 331 7.49 10.17 27.10
N GLN A 332 7.81 9.78 25.87
CA GLN A 332 9.16 9.41 25.44
C GLN A 332 10.15 10.59 25.56
N ALA A 333 9.74 11.79 25.15
CA ALA A 333 10.57 12.99 25.28
C ALA A 333 10.86 13.34 26.75
N ARG A 334 9.89 13.13 27.66
CA ARG A 334 10.11 13.29 29.11
C ARG A 334 11.10 12.27 29.66
N VAL A 335 11.02 11.01 29.23
CA VAL A 335 11.98 9.97 29.63
C VAL A 335 13.39 10.34 29.16
N GLN A 336 13.55 10.73 27.90
CA GLN A 336 14.84 11.14 27.34
C GLN A 336 15.41 12.40 28.02
N ALA A 337 14.56 13.36 28.41
CA ALA A 337 14.99 14.54 29.16
C ALA A 337 15.42 14.23 30.61
N GLY A 338 14.86 13.17 31.21
CA GLY A 338 15.22 12.73 32.57
C GLY A 338 16.54 11.94 32.64
N GLU A 339 16.89 11.19 31.58
CA GLU A 339 18.14 10.41 31.51
C GLU A 339 19.39 11.28 31.27
N GLY A 340 19.23 12.54 30.82
CA GLY A 340 20.35 13.47 30.62
C GLY A 340 20.80 14.24 31.87
N GLN A 341 20.19 14.01 33.03
CA GLN A 341 20.47 14.74 34.29
C GLN A 341 21.12 13.89 35.40
N THR A 342 21.52 12.65 35.11
CA THR A 342 22.26 11.76 36.02
C THR A 342 23.65 11.48 35.49
#